data_AF-A0A7V9BAE8-F1
#
_entry.id   AF-A0A7V9BAE8-F1
#
_cell.length_a   1.000
_cell.length_b   1.000
_cell.length_c   1.000
_cell.angle_alpha   90.00
_cell.angle_beta   90.00
_cell.angle_gamma   90.00
#
_symmetry.space_group_name_H-M   'P 1'
#
loop_
_entity.id
_entity.type
_entity.pdbx_description
1 polymer ?
#
loop_
_entity_poly.entity_id
_entity_poly.type
_entity_poly.pdbx_seq_one_letter_code
_entity_poly.pdbx_strand_id
1 'polypeptide(L)'
;MINLLDDPRKLHSGAPWWLVRNGLAEQPEVRRAQCDVAVIGAGITGVMVADRLTDAGLDVTLVDRRAPGYGSTAVSTALVQYELDTQLYQLTARTGADDARRAYTLCFDAVRELSQIVRSLGDDCGYAPRPSLYLATSKAGAAEVTREVAARTAAGFEVAEWSAAEVRRRYGLLSRGALRNEHAAVVDPVRLCRALLARTLARGGGLMPRTTATRVVPAEGGFVIETDRGPLQARQVVLAIGYEVPESLLGSQVTRHSTYAMVTEPLDDLGPLEDGCMVWETRRPYTYLRTTDERRILVGGGDVDFTSADDRDRLLPQRTRMLQRKLDRMLPALGASMEFSWAGTFVATDDGLPIIGPVGGMPGAWYALGYGGNGITFAVVAARLLASACLGAPPSDLRLFRADR
;
A
#
# COMPACT_ATOMS: atom_id res chain seq x y z
N MET A 1 -7.16 12.61 23.57
CA MET A 1 -5.82 13.05 23.10
C MET A 1 -5.14 11.83 22.50
N ILE A 2 -4.38 12.00 21.43
CA ILE A 2 -3.59 10.93 20.79
C ILE A 2 -2.12 11.24 21.01
N ASN A 3 -1.36 10.27 21.51
CA ASN A 3 0.10 10.33 21.56
C ASN A 3 0.69 9.65 20.33
N LEU A 4 1.51 10.36 19.56
CA LEU A 4 2.12 9.85 18.32
C LEU A 4 3.59 9.45 18.49
N LEU A 5 4.19 9.72 19.66
CA LEU A 5 5.61 9.48 19.93
C LEU A 5 5.95 8.08 20.44
N ASP A 6 4.98 7.17 20.57
CA ASP A 6 5.21 5.91 21.29
C ASP A 6 6.25 4.97 20.65
N ASP A 7 6.82 5.27 19.47
CA ASP A 7 8.05 4.63 18.95
C ASP A 7 8.51 5.31 17.63
N PRO A 8 9.62 6.08 17.58
CA PRO A 8 10.16 6.57 16.31
C PRO A 8 10.82 5.45 15.50
N ARG A 9 9.99 4.55 14.96
CA ARG A 9 10.45 3.34 14.26
C ARG A 9 11.20 3.65 12.99
N LYS A 10 12.28 2.90 12.76
CA LYS A 10 12.88 2.72 11.45
C LYS A 10 11.96 1.81 10.62
N LEU A 11 11.30 2.34 9.60
CA LEU A 11 10.37 1.57 8.76
C LEU A 11 11.06 0.68 7.71
N HIS A 12 12.29 1.01 7.34
CA HIS A 12 13.01 0.33 6.28
C HIS A 12 14.52 0.39 6.45
N SER A 13 15.20 -0.46 5.69
CA SER A 13 16.66 -0.56 5.62
C SER A 13 17.11 -1.12 4.27
N GLY A 14 18.41 -1.15 4.05
CA GLY A 14 19.01 -1.54 2.76
C GLY A 14 19.02 -0.37 1.78
N ALA A 15 18.89 -0.68 0.49
CA ALA A 15 18.85 0.31 -0.58
C ALA A 15 17.49 0.21 -1.30
N PRO A 16 16.44 0.90 -0.80
CA PRO A 16 15.17 0.96 -1.50
C PRO A 16 15.38 1.51 -2.92
N TRP A 17 15.16 0.65 -3.92
CA TRP A 17 15.51 0.96 -5.31
C TRP A 17 14.87 2.26 -5.81
N TRP A 18 13.63 2.55 -5.39
CA TRP A 18 12.91 3.75 -5.78
C TRP A 18 13.59 5.06 -5.37
N LEU A 19 14.31 5.08 -4.25
CA LEU A 19 15.03 6.27 -3.80
C LEU A 19 16.32 6.47 -4.59
N VAL A 20 16.98 5.39 -5.01
CA VAL A 20 18.13 5.43 -5.90
C VAL A 20 17.71 5.92 -7.28
N ARG A 21 16.65 5.31 -7.83
CA ARG A 21 16.10 5.61 -9.15
C ARG A 21 15.63 7.06 -9.29
N ASN A 22 14.82 7.53 -8.34
CA ASN A 22 14.14 8.83 -8.45
C ASN A 22 14.93 9.97 -7.79
N GLY A 23 16.09 9.68 -7.18
CA GLY A 23 16.87 10.63 -6.40
C GLY A 23 16.12 11.17 -5.18
N LEU A 24 16.78 12.08 -4.46
CA LEU A 24 16.16 12.84 -3.38
C LEU A 24 15.53 14.11 -3.99
N ALA A 25 14.28 14.41 -3.62
CA ALA A 25 13.62 15.64 -4.04
C ALA A 25 13.43 16.56 -2.83
N GLU A 26 13.89 17.81 -2.95
CA GLU A 26 13.48 18.86 -2.01
C GLU A 26 12.05 19.29 -2.35
N GLN A 27 11.24 19.47 -1.31
CA GLN A 27 9.88 19.98 -1.43
C GLN A 27 9.80 21.28 -0.66
N PRO A 28 9.18 22.33 -1.23
CA PRO A 28 9.06 23.60 -0.53
C PRO A 28 8.23 23.40 0.74
N GLU A 29 8.73 23.90 1.87
CA GLU A 29 7.94 23.98 3.10
C GLU A 29 6.90 25.10 2.91
N VAL A 30 5.63 24.74 3.01
CA VAL A 30 4.49 25.68 2.99
C VAL A 30 3.81 25.55 4.34
N ARG A 31 4.39 26.23 5.33
CA ARG A 31 3.91 26.19 6.71
C ARG A 31 2.63 27.00 6.87
N ARG A 32 1.67 26.45 7.60
CA ARG A 32 0.41 27.10 8.01
C ARG A 32 0.30 27.07 9.53
N ALA A 33 -0.40 28.05 10.10
CA ALA A 33 -0.75 28.06 11.52
C ALA A 33 -2.10 27.37 11.78
N GLN A 34 -2.99 27.38 10.78
CA GLN A 34 -4.32 26.80 10.82
C GLN A 34 -4.69 26.24 9.45
N CYS A 35 -5.58 25.25 9.41
CA CYS A 35 -6.19 24.71 8.19
C CYS A 35 -7.55 24.04 8.51
N ASP A 36 -8.31 23.63 7.50
CA ASP A 36 -9.52 22.84 7.71
C ASP A 36 -9.19 21.41 8.12
N VAL A 37 -8.23 20.77 7.42
CA VAL A 37 -7.83 19.38 7.67
C VAL A 37 -6.32 19.24 7.79
N ALA A 38 -5.84 18.76 8.94
CA ALA A 38 -4.46 18.33 9.09
C ALA A 38 -4.32 16.85 8.68
N VAL A 39 -3.37 16.54 7.80
CA VAL A 39 -3.05 15.15 7.43
C VAL A 39 -1.69 14.79 8.02
N ILE A 40 -1.67 13.84 8.96
CA ILE A 40 -0.45 13.38 9.61
C ILE A 40 0.14 12.22 8.80
N GLY A 41 1.26 12.47 8.15
CA GLY A 41 1.93 11.59 7.19
C GLY A 41 1.79 12.10 5.76
N ALA A 42 2.92 12.28 5.08
CA ALA A 42 3.05 12.67 3.67
C ALA A 42 3.61 11.51 2.81
N GLY A 43 3.27 10.27 3.18
CA GLY A 43 3.35 9.12 2.28
C GLY A 43 2.19 9.08 1.28
N ILE A 44 2.15 8.03 0.45
CA ILE A 44 1.16 7.91 -0.64
C ILE A 44 -0.29 8.07 -0.16
N THR A 45 -0.64 7.51 0.99
CA THR A 45 -1.97 7.65 1.61
C THR A 45 -2.31 9.10 1.92
N GLY A 46 -1.42 9.79 2.64
CA GLY A 46 -1.67 11.16 3.06
C GLY A 46 -1.76 12.12 1.89
N VAL A 47 -0.90 11.96 0.87
CA VAL A 47 -0.96 12.82 -0.32
C VAL A 47 -2.18 12.53 -1.18
N MET A 48 -2.67 11.28 -1.27
CA MET A 48 -3.93 10.99 -1.97
C MET A 48 -5.13 11.61 -1.26
N VAL A 49 -5.17 11.53 0.07
CA VAL A 49 -6.22 12.20 0.88
C VAL A 49 -6.16 13.71 0.68
N ALA A 50 -4.97 14.31 0.81
CA ALA A 50 -4.81 15.75 0.66
C ALA A 50 -5.10 16.24 -0.76
N ASP A 51 -4.71 15.48 -1.78
CA ASP A 51 -5.00 15.79 -3.18
C ASP A 51 -6.50 15.88 -3.45
N ARG A 52 -7.29 14.92 -2.92
CA ARG A 52 -8.75 14.96 -3.05
C ARG A 52 -9.40 16.08 -2.23
N LEU A 53 -8.95 16.30 -1.00
CA LEU A 53 -9.52 17.33 -0.13
C LEU A 53 -9.23 18.75 -0.66
N THR A 54 -8.03 18.98 -1.20
CA THR A 54 -7.69 20.26 -1.85
C THR A 54 -8.43 20.45 -3.17
N ASP A 55 -8.67 19.39 -3.94
CA ASP A 55 -9.54 19.43 -5.13
C ASP A 55 -10.99 19.81 -4.77
N ALA A 56 -11.45 19.40 -3.58
CA ALA A 56 -12.74 19.80 -3.02
C ALA A 56 -12.75 21.20 -2.38
N GLY A 57 -11.63 21.94 -2.46
CA GLY A 57 -11.53 23.34 -2.00
C GLY A 57 -11.27 23.51 -0.50
N LEU A 58 -10.92 22.46 0.23
CA LEU A 58 -10.55 22.56 1.65
C LEU A 58 -9.10 23.03 1.82
N ASP A 59 -8.83 23.79 2.88
CA ASP A 59 -7.47 24.11 3.30
C ASP A 59 -6.86 22.90 4.02
N VAL A 60 -5.83 22.30 3.43
CA VAL A 60 -5.23 21.05 3.90
C VAL A 60 -3.75 21.25 4.14
N THR A 61 -3.25 20.84 5.30
CA THR A 61 -1.81 20.84 5.60
C THR A 61 -1.33 19.43 5.94
N LEU A 62 -0.33 18.95 5.21
CA LEU A 62 0.36 17.69 5.54
C LEU A 62 1.50 17.94 6.53
N VAL A 63 1.66 17.07 7.51
CA VAL A 63 2.76 17.07 8.47
C VAL A 63 3.47 15.72 8.42
N ASP A 64 4.78 15.70 8.13
CA ASP A 64 5.55 14.46 8.08
C ASP A 64 6.91 14.65 8.76
N ARG A 65 7.31 13.66 9.57
CA ARG A 65 8.61 13.66 10.28
C ARG A 65 9.82 13.42 9.38
N ARG A 66 9.59 12.99 8.14
CA ARG A 66 10.58 12.76 7.10
C ARG A 66 10.28 13.63 5.88
N ALA A 67 11.06 13.43 4.82
CA ALA A 67 10.70 13.95 3.51
C ALA A 67 9.49 13.15 2.94
N PRO A 68 8.61 13.79 2.14
CA PRO A 68 7.42 13.12 1.59
C PRO A 68 7.76 11.87 0.78
N GLY A 69 7.02 10.79 1.01
CA GLY A 69 7.22 9.50 0.35
C GLY A 69 8.36 8.63 0.93
N TYR A 70 9.09 9.07 1.96
CA TYR A 70 10.26 8.34 2.50
C TYR A 70 9.92 7.24 3.51
N GLY A 71 8.65 7.11 3.91
CA GLY A 71 8.20 6.00 4.76
C GLY A 71 8.02 4.71 3.96
N SER A 72 6.93 4.01 4.22
CA SER A 72 6.59 2.74 3.55
C SER A 72 6.42 2.87 2.03
N THR A 73 6.06 4.06 1.54
CA THR A 73 5.94 4.35 0.10
C THR A 73 7.23 4.04 -0.66
N ALA A 74 8.39 4.42 -0.11
CA ALA A 74 9.69 4.19 -0.72
C ALA A 74 10.14 2.72 -0.75
N VAL A 75 9.50 1.84 0.04
CA VAL A 75 9.79 0.40 0.08
C VAL A 75 8.68 -0.47 -0.47
N SER A 76 7.60 0.13 -0.96
CA SER A 76 6.54 -0.59 -1.66
C SER A 76 7.10 -1.25 -2.91
N THR A 77 6.61 -2.44 -3.22
CA THR A 77 6.91 -3.13 -4.47
C THR A 77 5.97 -2.72 -5.60
N ALA A 78 4.93 -1.94 -5.27
CA ALA A 78 3.93 -1.36 -6.16
C ALA A 78 3.24 -2.38 -7.09
N LEU A 79 2.94 -3.57 -6.56
CA LEU A 79 1.93 -4.44 -7.13
C LEU A 79 0.56 -3.85 -6.79
N VAL A 80 -0.07 -3.15 -7.74
CA VAL A 80 -1.38 -2.54 -7.53
C VAL A 80 -2.44 -3.51 -8.01
N GLN A 81 -3.05 -4.21 -7.06
CA GLN A 81 -4.08 -5.23 -7.31
C GLN A 81 -5.38 -4.83 -6.60
N TYR A 82 -6.52 -5.30 -7.13
CA TYR A 82 -7.78 -5.28 -6.39
C TYR A 82 -7.93 -6.46 -5.43
N GLU A 83 -7.07 -7.46 -5.62
CA GLU A 83 -7.00 -8.67 -4.81
C GLU A 83 -6.53 -8.31 -3.40
N LEU A 84 -7.13 -8.92 -2.39
CA LEU A 84 -6.80 -8.67 -0.99
C LEU A 84 -5.90 -9.78 -0.44
N ASP A 85 -5.21 -9.49 0.66
CA ASP A 85 -4.40 -10.50 1.38
C ASP A 85 -5.28 -11.67 1.87
N THR A 86 -6.54 -11.37 2.22
CA THR A 86 -7.60 -12.33 2.52
C THR A 86 -8.41 -12.64 1.26
N GLN A 87 -8.38 -13.90 0.83
CA GLN A 87 -9.11 -14.36 -0.36
C GLN A 87 -10.63 -14.14 -0.20
N LEU A 88 -11.35 -13.86 -1.29
CA LEU A 88 -12.77 -13.51 -1.25
C LEU A 88 -13.62 -14.59 -0.58
N TYR A 89 -13.33 -15.87 -0.84
CA TYR A 89 -14.07 -16.97 -0.20
C TYR A 89 -13.87 -16.99 1.33
N GLN A 90 -12.68 -16.59 1.82
CA GLN A 90 -12.38 -16.51 3.26
C GLN A 90 -13.03 -15.28 3.88
N LEU A 91 -12.95 -14.13 3.19
CA LEU A 91 -13.57 -12.91 3.66
C LEU A 91 -15.09 -13.06 3.74
N THR A 92 -15.69 -13.76 2.77
CA THR A 92 -17.12 -14.11 2.75
C THR A 92 -17.52 -14.90 3.99
N ALA A 93 -16.70 -15.88 4.41
CA ALA A 93 -16.96 -16.68 5.60
C ALA A 93 -16.90 -15.86 6.90
N ARG A 94 -16.20 -14.72 6.89
CA ARG A 94 -16.00 -13.87 8.08
C ARG A 94 -16.95 -12.70 8.18
N THR A 95 -17.25 -12.06 7.05
CA THR A 95 -17.98 -10.80 6.98
C THR A 95 -19.35 -10.92 6.31
N GLY A 96 -19.65 -12.08 5.72
CA GLY A 96 -20.84 -12.28 4.88
C GLY A 96 -20.58 -11.90 3.42
N ALA A 97 -21.41 -12.45 2.53
CA ALA A 97 -21.20 -12.37 1.08
C ALA A 97 -21.29 -10.93 0.54
N ASP A 98 -22.24 -10.14 1.02
CA ASP A 98 -22.43 -8.77 0.54
C ASP A 98 -21.27 -7.85 0.92
N ASP A 99 -20.79 -7.93 2.16
CA ASP A 99 -19.70 -7.10 2.65
C ASP A 99 -18.36 -7.51 2.03
N ALA A 100 -18.10 -8.81 1.93
CA ALA A 100 -16.92 -9.31 1.26
C ALA A 100 -16.88 -8.90 -0.22
N ARG A 101 -18.00 -9.07 -0.94
CA ARG A 101 -18.14 -8.60 -2.32
C ARG A 101 -17.92 -7.10 -2.40
N ARG A 102 -18.56 -6.31 -1.54
CA ARG A 102 -18.44 -4.84 -1.57
C ARG A 102 -17.01 -4.39 -1.33
N ALA A 103 -16.30 -4.98 -0.37
CA ALA A 103 -14.89 -4.69 -0.11
C ALA A 103 -14.01 -4.96 -1.35
N TYR A 104 -14.20 -6.09 -2.03
CA TYR A 104 -13.52 -6.40 -3.29
C TYR A 104 -13.89 -5.42 -4.42
N THR A 105 -15.17 -5.06 -4.55
CA THR A 105 -15.62 -4.08 -5.56
C THR A 105 -14.97 -2.71 -5.33
N LEU A 106 -14.87 -2.25 -4.07
CA LEU A 106 -14.21 -0.98 -3.76
C LEU A 106 -12.75 -0.97 -4.18
N CYS A 107 -12.03 -2.10 -4.02
CA CYS A 107 -10.65 -2.24 -4.45
C CYS A 107 -10.52 -2.36 -5.97
N PHE A 108 -11.49 -3.04 -6.62
CA PHE A 108 -11.56 -3.10 -8.08
C PHE A 108 -11.73 -1.70 -8.67
N ASP A 109 -12.66 -0.91 -8.13
CA ASP A 109 -12.85 0.47 -8.53
C ASP A 109 -11.61 1.33 -8.26
N ALA A 110 -10.92 1.11 -7.13
CA ALA A 110 -9.71 1.84 -6.78
C ALA A 110 -8.57 1.67 -7.80
N VAL A 111 -8.39 0.48 -8.37
CA VAL A 111 -7.40 0.27 -9.44
C VAL A 111 -7.76 1.06 -10.70
N ARG A 112 -9.06 1.17 -11.04
CA ARG A 112 -9.54 2.01 -12.16
C ARG A 112 -9.34 3.48 -11.89
N GLU A 113 -9.70 3.91 -10.69
CA GLU A 113 -9.59 5.29 -10.24
C GLU A 113 -8.12 5.73 -10.21
N LEU A 114 -7.19 4.86 -9.81
CA LEU A 114 -5.76 5.15 -9.90
C LEU A 114 -5.33 5.50 -11.33
N SER A 115 -5.84 4.77 -12.32
CA SER A 115 -5.59 5.05 -13.74
C SER A 115 -6.04 6.45 -14.14
N GLN A 116 -7.20 6.89 -13.64
CA GLN A 116 -7.75 8.23 -13.89
C GLN A 116 -6.93 9.31 -13.18
N ILE A 117 -6.56 9.06 -11.92
CA ILE A 117 -5.69 9.93 -11.14
C ILE A 117 -4.38 10.16 -11.91
N VAL A 118 -3.69 9.10 -12.33
CA VAL A 118 -2.42 9.23 -13.05
C VAL A 118 -2.59 9.99 -14.37
N ARG A 119 -3.62 9.69 -15.17
CA ARG A 119 -3.89 10.44 -16.42
C ARG A 119 -4.13 11.93 -16.23
N SER A 120 -4.58 12.32 -15.04
CA SER A 120 -4.82 13.73 -14.67
C SER A 120 -3.57 14.42 -14.09
N LEU A 121 -2.44 13.72 -13.99
CA LEU A 121 -1.15 14.28 -13.59
C LEU A 121 -0.34 14.65 -14.84
N GLY A 122 0.63 15.55 -14.66
CA GLY A 122 1.62 15.87 -15.70
C GLY A 122 2.74 14.83 -15.85
N ASP A 123 2.69 13.75 -15.07
CA ASP A 123 3.65 12.66 -15.05
C ASP A 123 2.87 11.33 -15.08
N ASP A 124 3.22 10.42 -15.99
CA ASP A 124 2.64 9.07 -16.06
C ASP A 124 2.98 8.20 -14.85
N CYS A 125 3.93 8.63 -14.01
CA CYS A 125 4.39 7.95 -12.81
C CYS A 125 4.79 6.49 -13.05
N GLY A 126 5.18 6.11 -14.27
CA GLY A 126 5.45 4.71 -14.64
C GLY A 126 4.22 3.80 -14.54
N TYR A 127 3.01 4.35 -14.63
CA TYR A 127 1.77 3.57 -14.57
C TYR A 127 1.62 2.68 -15.80
N ALA A 128 1.28 1.42 -15.57
CA ALA A 128 0.84 0.55 -16.65
C ALA A 128 -0.17 -0.48 -16.16
N PRO A 129 -1.26 -0.74 -16.91
CA PRO A 129 -2.13 -1.87 -16.63
C PRO A 129 -1.36 -3.18 -16.88
N ARG A 130 -1.59 -4.16 -16.02
CA ARG A 130 -0.92 -5.47 -16.06
C ARG A 130 -1.90 -6.59 -15.70
N PRO A 131 -1.73 -7.78 -16.30
CA PRO A 131 -2.36 -8.98 -15.78
C PRO A 131 -1.76 -9.37 -14.43
N SER A 132 -2.53 -10.15 -13.67
CA SER A 132 -2.10 -10.75 -12.41
C SER A 132 -2.35 -12.26 -12.41
N LEU A 133 -1.41 -13.01 -11.85
CA LEU A 133 -1.52 -14.44 -11.60
C LEU A 133 -1.40 -14.76 -10.12
N TYR A 134 -2.48 -15.29 -9.54
CA TYR A 134 -2.44 -15.96 -8.24
C TYR A 134 -2.06 -17.43 -8.42
N LEU A 135 -0.78 -17.73 -8.18
CA LEU A 135 -0.10 -18.96 -8.55
C LEU A 135 -0.22 -20.05 -7.48
N ALA A 136 -0.78 -21.20 -7.84
CA ALA A 136 -0.79 -22.36 -6.96
C ALA A 136 0.59 -23.06 -6.96
N THR A 137 1.31 -23.00 -5.84
CA THR A 137 2.63 -23.64 -5.68
C THR A 137 2.59 -24.87 -4.76
N SER A 138 1.39 -25.31 -4.35
CA SER A 138 1.17 -26.54 -3.57
C SER A 138 -0.17 -27.20 -3.94
N LYS A 139 -0.39 -28.46 -3.54
CA LYS A 139 -1.66 -29.16 -3.77
C LYS A 139 -2.82 -28.46 -3.05
N ALA A 140 -2.59 -27.99 -1.82
CA ALA A 140 -3.57 -27.19 -1.09
C ALA A 140 -3.85 -25.86 -1.79
N GLY A 141 -2.80 -25.22 -2.33
CA GLY A 141 -2.91 -23.99 -3.11
C GLY A 141 -3.76 -24.13 -4.38
N ALA A 142 -3.70 -25.28 -5.06
CA ALA A 142 -4.57 -25.53 -6.22
C ALA A 142 -6.06 -25.54 -5.83
N ALA A 143 -6.41 -26.22 -4.73
CA ALA A 143 -7.77 -26.21 -4.20
C ALA A 143 -8.21 -24.83 -3.68
N GLU A 144 -7.27 -24.00 -3.24
CA GLU A 144 -7.53 -22.60 -2.88
C GLU A 144 -7.84 -21.76 -4.11
N VAL A 145 -7.04 -21.87 -5.17
CA VAL A 145 -7.26 -21.19 -6.46
C VAL A 145 -8.64 -21.52 -7.01
N THR A 146 -9.03 -22.80 -7.08
CA THR A 146 -10.35 -23.19 -7.59
C THR A 146 -11.50 -22.58 -6.77
N ARG A 147 -11.37 -22.57 -5.42
CA ARG A 147 -12.38 -21.92 -4.54
C ARG A 147 -12.45 -20.42 -4.77
N GLU A 148 -11.30 -19.78 -4.95
CA GLU A 148 -11.24 -18.34 -5.18
C GLU A 148 -11.78 -17.94 -6.55
N VAL A 149 -11.52 -18.73 -7.60
CA VAL A 149 -12.14 -18.54 -8.92
C VAL A 149 -13.66 -18.62 -8.79
N ALA A 150 -14.19 -19.67 -8.14
CA ALA A 150 -15.63 -19.82 -7.97
C ALA A 150 -16.26 -18.64 -7.19
N ALA A 151 -15.63 -18.21 -6.09
CA ALA A 151 -16.11 -17.09 -5.29
C ALA A 151 -16.11 -15.77 -6.08
N ARG A 152 -15.03 -15.48 -6.82
CA ARG A 152 -14.91 -14.25 -7.61
C ARG A 152 -15.86 -14.22 -8.80
N THR A 153 -16.00 -15.33 -9.52
CA THR A 153 -16.97 -15.45 -10.61
C THR A 153 -18.40 -15.25 -10.08
N ALA A 154 -18.75 -15.88 -8.95
CA ALA A 154 -20.08 -15.70 -8.33
C ALA A 154 -20.34 -14.26 -7.86
N ALA A 155 -19.29 -13.54 -7.44
CA ALA A 155 -19.35 -12.13 -7.07
C ALA A 155 -19.34 -11.17 -8.27
N GLY A 156 -19.22 -11.68 -9.50
CA GLY A 156 -19.28 -10.91 -10.74
C GLY A 156 -17.94 -10.37 -11.25
N PHE A 157 -16.81 -10.87 -10.73
CA PHE A 157 -15.48 -10.49 -11.22
C PHE A 157 -15.04 -11.38 -12.38
N GLU A 158 -14.46 -10.76 -13.42
CA GLU A 158 -13.89 -11.47 -14.56
C GLU A 158 -12.53 -12.09 -14.19
N VAL A 159 -12.53 -13.41 -14.01
CA VAL A 159 -11.33 -14.19 -13.69
C VAL A 159 -11.31 -15.48 -14.51
N ALA A 160 -10.12 -16.02 -14.75
CA ALA A 160 -9.93 -17.29 -15.43
C ALA A 160 -9.12 -18.26 -14.56
N GLU A 161 -9.55 -19.52 -14.49
CA GLU A 161 -8.73 -20.60 -13.95
C GLU A 161 -7.80 -21.12 -15.04
N TRP A 162 -6.50 -21.13 -14.78
CA TRP A 162 -5.48 -21.62 -15.69
C TRP A 162 -4.90 -22.92 -15.16
N SER A 163 -4.75 -23.89 -16.04
CA SER A 163 -4.04 -25.14 -15.76
C SER A 163 -2.52 -24.91 -15.64
N ALA A 164 -1.82 -25.85 -15.00
CA ALA A 164 -0.37 -25.82 -14.91
C ALA A 164 0.31 -25.81 -16.30
N ALA A 165 -0.29 -26.49 -17.28
CA ALA A 165 0.22 -26.53 -18.65
C ALA A 165 0.11 -25.16 -19.34
N GLU A 166 -0.99 -24.43 -19.14
CA GLU A 166 -1.17 -23.08 -19.68
C GLU A 166 -0.20 -22.08 -19.04
N VAL A 167 -0.05 -22.13 -17.73
CA VAL A 167 0.93 -21.30 -17.00
C VAL A 167 2.35 -21.57 -17.47
N ARG A 168 2.75 -22.84 -17.59
CA ARG A 168 4.09 -23.21 -18.07
C ARG A 168 4.31 -22.79 -19.52
N ARG A 169 3.32 -22.97 -20.39
CA ARG A 169 3.41 -22.60 -21.81
C ARG A 169 3.54 -21.09 -22.00
N ARG A 170 2.75 -20.30 -21.27
CA ARG A 170 2.72 -18.83 -21.44
C ARG A 170 3.83 -18.11 -20.69
N TYR A 171 4.15 -18.57 -19.48
CA TYR A 171 5.03 -17.85 -18.56
C TYR A 171 6.30 -18.62 -18.17
N GLY A 172 6.47 -19.86 -18.61
CA GLY A 172 7.60 -20.67 -18.17
C GLY A 172 7.60 -20.97 -16.67
N LEU A 173 6.54 -20.64 -15.93
CA LEU A 173 6.48 -20.81 -14.48
C LEU A 173 6.10 -22.24 -14.10
N LEU A 174 6.72 -22.74 -13.03
CA LEU A 174 6.32 -24.00 -12.40
C LEU A 174 5.14 -23.75 -11.45
N SER A 175 4.02 -24.45 -11.66
CA SER A 175 2.81 -24.30 -10.85
C SER A 175 1.95 -25.55 -10.82
N ARG A 176 0.85 -25.48 -10.06
CA ARG A 176 -0.26 -26.44 -10.05
C ARG A 176 -1.55 -25.81 -10.59
N GLY A 177 -1.42 -24.76 -11.41
CA GLY A 177 -2.50 -23.91 -11.87
C GLY A 177 -2.40 -22.48 -11.32
N ALA A 178 -3.30 -21.61 -11.75
CA ALA A 178 -3.38 -20.23 -11.28
C ALA A 178 -4.78 -19.65 -11.49
N LEU A 179 -5.13 -18.63 -10.71
CA LEU A 179 -6.18 -17.69 -11.07
C LEU A 179 -5.53 -16.54 -11.84
N ARG A 180 -6.07 -16.20 -13.01
CA ARG A 180 -5.68 -15.04 -13.80
C ARG A 180 -6.77 -13.99 -13.79
N ASN A 181 -6.38 -12.73 -13.71
CA ASN A 181 -7.22 -11.58 -14.03
C ASN A 181 -6.42 -10.51 -14.80
N GLU A 182 -7.12 -9.62 -15.48
CA GLU A 182 -6.53 -8.52 -16.26
C GLU A 182 -6.60 -7.17 -15.50
N HIS A 183 -7.03 -7.19 -14.24
CA HIS A 183 -7.39 -5.98 -13.50
C HIS A 183 -6.36 -5.60 -12.45
N ALA A 184 -5.14 -5.34 -12.90
CA ALA A 184 -4.09 -4.90 -12.02
C ALA A 184 -3.22 -3.85 -12.71
N ALA A 185 -2.33 -3.23 -11.95
CA ALA A 185 -1.44 -2.22 -12.47
C ALA A 185 -0.11 -2.20 -11.71
N VAL A 186 0.85 -1.53 -12.32
CA VAL A 186 2.09 -1.12 -11.67
C VAL A 186 2.19 0.39 -11.72
N VAL A 187 2.98 0.96 -10.81
CA VAL A 187 3.32 2.38 -10.78
C VAL A 187 4.68 2.55 -10.10
N ASP A 188 5.34 3.67 -10.32
CA ASP A 188 6.39 4.15 -9.44
C ASP A 188 5.75 4.86 -8.23
N PRO A 189 5.82 4.27 -7.02
CA PRO A 189 5.13 4.79 -5.85
C PRO A 189 5.69 6.13 -5.39
N VAL A 190 6.98 6.40 -5.62
CA VAL A 190 7.64 7.64 -5.21
C VAL A 190 7.31 8.77 -6.18
N ARG A 191 7.35 8.52 -7.51
CA ARG A 191 6.91 9.50 -8.51
C ARG A 191 5.45 9.86 -8.33
N LEU A 192 4.57 8.87 -8.16
CA LEU A 192 3.14 9.10 -7.90
C LEU A 192 2.93 9.97 -6.66
N CYS A 193 3.61 9.65 -5.55
CA CYS A 193 3.51 10.42 -4.31
C CYS A 193 3.95 11.89 -4.51
N ARG A 194 5.04 12.12 -5.25
CA ARG A 194 5.58 13.46 -5.54
C ARG A 194 4.67 14.25 -6.47
N ALA A 195 4.16 13.63 -7.53
CA ALA A 195 3.27 14.27 -8.49
C ALA A 195 1.95 14.71 -7.83
N LEU A 196 1.38 13.86 -6.98
CA LEU A 196 0.18 14.20 -6.18
C LEU A 196 0.45 15.31 -5.16
N LEU A 197 1.61 15.27 -4.49
CA LEU A 197 2.01 16.33 -3.57
C LEU A 197 2.17 17.66 -4.30
N ALA A 198 2.87 17.68 -5.43
CA ALA A 198 3.05 18.89 -6.23
C ALA A 198 1.70 19.49 -6.66
N ARG A 199 0.75 18.65 -7.08
CA ARG A 199 -0.61 19.08 -7.42
C ARG A 199 -1.37 19.62 -6.21
N THR A 200 -1.28 18.95 -5.06
CA THR A 200 -1.84 19.42 -3.78
C THR A 200 -1.33 20.82 -3.42
N LEU A 201 0.00 21.04 -3.51
CA LEU A 201 0.62 22.33 -3.22
C LEU A 201 0.20 23.40 -4.24
N ALA A 202 0.11 23.05 -5.53
CA ALA A 202 -0.35 23.97 -6.58
C ALA A 202 -1.82 24.41 -6.38
N ARG A 203 -2.63 23.59 -5.70
CA ARG A 203 -4.00 23.93 -5.27
C ARG A 203 -4.07 24.73 -3.96
N GLY A 204 -2.92 25.12 -3.40
CA GLY A 204 -2.84 25.94 -2.18
C GLY A 204 -2.65 25.15 -0.88
N GLY A 205 -2.54 23.82 -0.95
CA GLY A 205 -2.25 22.98 0.21
C GLY A 205 -0.92 23.32 0.90
N GLY A 206 -0.83 23.02 2.19
CA GLY A 206 0.36 23.18 3.02
C GLY A 206 1.16 21.89 3.16
N LEU A 207 2.46 22.04 3.44
CA LEU A 207 3.36 20.94 3.76
C LEU A 207 4.36 21.38 4.82
N MET A 208 4.46 20.60 5.88
CA MET A 208 5.45 20.72 6.95
C MET A 208 6.32 19.44 6.94
N PRO A 209 7.34 19.35 6.06
CA PRO A 209 8.17 18.16 5.92
C PRO A 209 9.32 18.18 6.92
N ARG A 210 9.73 17.03 7.47
CA ARG A 210 10.67 16.95 8.62
C ARG A 210 10.14 17.67 9.86
N THR A 211 8.83 17.58 10.11
CA THR A 211 8.16 18.00 11.33
C THR A 211 7.55 16.79 12.02
N THR A 212 7.94 16.52 13.26
CA THR A 212 7.35 15.44 14.04
C THR A 212 6.09 15.94 14.73
N ALA A 213 4.92 15.50 14.26
CA ALA A 213 3.68 15.61 15.03
C ALA A 213 3.78 14.69 16.26
N THR A 214 3.71 15.26 17.45
CA THR A 214 3.91 14.54 18.71
C THR A 214 2.59 14.15 19.35
N ARG A 215 1.59 15.02 19.30
CA ARG A 215 0.26 14.81 19.89
C ARG A 215 -0.84 15.45 19.06
N VAL A 216 -2.03 14.86 19.17
CA VAL A 216 -3.27 15.45 18.69
C VAL A 216 -4.19 15.69 19.89
N VAL A 217 -4.44 16.97 20.18
CA VAL A 217 -5.18 17.42 21.35
C VAL A 217 -6.52 18.02 20.90
N PRO A 218 -7.67 17.54 21.40
CA PRO A 218 -8.96 18.20 21.16
C PRO A 218 -8.91 19.66 21.66
N ALA A 219 -9.48 20.56 20.87
CA ALA A 219 -9.59 21.98 21.19
C ALA A 219 -10.96 22.51 20.76
N GLU A 220 -11.29 23.73 21.15
CA GLU A 220 -12.52 24.38 20.69
C GLU A 220 -12.51 24.47 19.15
N GLY A 221 -13.55 23.95 18.50
CA GLY A 221 -13.67 23.96 17.04
C GLY A 221 -12.81 22.95 16.27
N GLY A 222 -12.07 22.07 16.95
CA GLY A 222 -11.28 21.02 16.29
C GLY A 222 -10.14 20.46 17.15
N PHE A 223 -8.90 20.62 16.66
CA PHE A 223 -7.70 20.02 17.21
C PHE A 223 -6.50 20.97 17.16
N VAL A 224 -5.63 20.81 18.15
CA VAL A 224 -4.25 21.29 18.10
C VAL A 224 -3.33 20.09 17.87
N ILE A 225 -2.56 20.15 16.79
CA ILE A 225 -1.51 19.20 16.47
C ILE A 225 -0.22 19.79 17.05
N GLU A 226 0.26 19.22 18.14
CA GLU A 226 1.55 19.59 18.71
C GLU A 226 2.67 19.01 17.84
N THR A 227 3.68 19.84 17.55
CA THR A 227 4.86 19.40 16.79
C THR A 227 6.14 19.90 17.41
N ASP A 228 7.25 19.26 17.07
CA ASP A 228 8.62 19.69 17.42
C ASP A 228 9.01 21.05 16.82
N ARG A 229 8.24 21.57 15.85
CA ARG A 229 8.47 22.87 15.22
C ARG A 229 7.30 23.84 15.45
N GLY A 230 6.50 23.65 16.49
CA GLY A 230 5.37 24.51 16.84
C GLY A 230 4.01 24.00 16.37
N PRO A 231 2.91 24.46 16.99
CA PRO A 231 1.59 23.85 16.80
C PRO A 231 0.94 24.19 15.45
N LEU A 232 0.05 23.30 15.00
CA LEU A 232 -0.89 23.52 13.88
C LEU A 232 -2.31 23.34 14.40
N GLN A 233 -3.20 24.29 14.13
CA GLN A 233 -4.63 24.17 14.43
C GLN A 233 -5.37 23.57 13.22
N ALA A 234 -6.28 22.64 13.45
CA ALA A 234 -7.12 22.10 12.38
C ALA A 234 -8.52 21.75 12.87
N ARG A 235 -9.53 21.90 12.01
CA ARG A 235 -10.92 21.53 12.34
C ARG A 235 -11.09 20.01 12.37
N GLN A 236 -10.36 19.31 11.50
CA GLN A 236 -10.33 17.86 11.39
C GLN A 236 -8.89 17.36 11.24
N VAL A 237 -8.67 16.08 11.51
CA VAL A 237 -7.36 15.43 11.39
C VAL A 237 -7.48 14.05 10.77
N VAL A 238 -6.60 13.74 9.82
CA VAL A 238 -6.47 12.40 9.24
C VAL A 238 -5.12 11.81 9.64
N LEU A 239 -5.14 10.65 10.28
CA LEU A 239 -3.97 9.89 10.68
C LEU A 239 -3.58 8.91 9.56
N ALA A 240 -2.70 9.37 8.67
CA ALA A 240 -2.12 8.63 7.55
C ALA A 240 -0.66 8.22 7.84
N ILE A 241 -0.40 7.78 9.07
CA ILE A 241 0.93 7.52 9.65
C ILE A 241 1.55 6.17 9.19
N GLY A 242 1.07 5.61 8.09
CA GLY A 242 1.52 4.34 7.53
C GLY A 242 1.45 3.20 8.55
N TYR A 243 2.61 2.63 8.85
CA TYR A 243 2.77 1.48 9.76
C TYR A 243 3.33 1.86 11.13
N GLU A 244 3.49 3.16 11.38
CA GLU A 244 4.01 3.74 12.63
C GLU A 244 2.88 3.95 13.62
N VAL A 245 2.03 2.94 13.74
CA VAL A 245 0.82 2.99 14.55
C VAL A 245 1.20 2.77 16.02
N PRO A 246 0.98 3.75 16.91
CA PRO A 246 1.15 3.58 18.35
C PRO A 246 0.30 2.43 18.88
N GLU A 247 0.85 1.63 19.80
CA GLU A 247 0.07 0.56 20.45
C GLU A 247 -1.12 1.12 21.23
N SER A 248 -0.97 2.33 21.78
CA SER A 248 -2.05 3.05 22.45
C SER A 248 -3.26 3.36 21.54
N LEU A 249 -3.09 3.33 20.22
CA LEU A 249 -4.12 3.70 19.25
C LEU A 249 -4.98 2.52 18.80
N LEU A 250 -4.34 1.38 18.52
CA LEU A 250 -5.02 0.19 17.97
C LEU A 250 -4.74 -1.11 18.74
N GLY A 251 -3.85 -1.09 19.73
CA GLY A 251 -3.55 -2.23 20.58
C GLY A 251 -3.30 -3.52 19.80
N SER A 252 -4.03 -4.57 20.17
CA SER A 252 -3.98 -5.90 19.57
C SER A 252 -4.80 -6.07 18.29
N GLN A 253 -5.47 -5.02 17.78
CA GLN A 253 -6.26 -5.12 16.54
C GLN A 253 -5.39 -5.27 15.29
N VAL A 254 -4.08 -5.05 15.45
CA VAL A 254 -3.13 -5.08 14.35
C VAL A 254 -1.91 -5.93 14.69
N THR A 255 -1.44 -6.68 13.70
CA THR A 255 -0.19 -7.43 13.77
C THR A 255 0.86 -6.76 12.89
N ARG A 256 2.12 -6.83 13.33
CA ARG A 256 3.26 -6.21 12.64
C ARG A 256 4.14 -7.28 12.04
N HIS A 257 4.56 -7.05 10.80
CA HIS A 257 5.37 -7.98 10.04
C HIS A 257 6.57 -7.27 9.43
N SER A 258 7.67 -8.00 9.29
CA SER A 258 8.81 -7.60 8.48
C SER A 258 8.76 -8.33 7.15
N THR A 259 8.85 -7.58 6.06
CA THR A 259 8.93 -8.11 4.69
C THR A 259 10.22 -7.70 4.02
N TYR A 260 10.62 -8.44 2.99
CA TYR A 260 11.88 -8.26 2.30
C TYR A 260 11.62 -8.20 0.81
N ALA A 261 12.43 -7.41 0.12
CA ALA A 261 12.37 -7.29 -1.32
C ALA A 261 13.75 -7.15 -1.93
N MET A 262 13.85 -7.53 -3.19
CA MET A 262 15.00 -7.33 -4.04
C MET A 262 14.57 -6.91 -5.43
N VAL A 263 15.46 -6.24 -6.15
CA VAL A 263 15.34 -6.02 -7.58
C VAL A 263 16.64 -6.47 -8.26
N THR A 264 16.50 -7.09 -9.43
CA THR A 264 17.63 -7.58 -10.21
C THR A 264 18.33 -6.44 -10.95
N GLU A 265 19.52 -6.71 -11.46
CA GLU A 265 20.11 -5.97 -12.58
C GLU A 265 19.12 -5.93 -13.77
N PRO A 266 19.24 -4.93 -14.68
CA PRO A 266 18.49 -4.93 -15.92
C PRO A 266 18.79 -6.18 -16.73
N LEU A 267 17.77 -6.74 -17.37
CA LEU A 267 17.88 -7.93 -18.21
C LEU A 267 17.67 -7.55 -19.67
N ASP A 268 18.47 -8.15 -20.56
CA ASP A 268 18.32 -8.00 -22.00
C ASP A 268 17.03 -8.66 -22.53
N ASP A 269 16.50 -9.64 -21.80
CA ASP A 269 15.28 -10.36 -22.11
C ASP A 269 14.53 -10.75 -20.83
N LEU A 270 13.28 -10.29 -20.66
CA LEU A 270 12.41 -10.74 -19.57
C LEU A 270 11.73 -12.08 -19.92
N GLY A 271 11.92 -12.55 -21.16
CA GLY A 271 11.36 -13.74 -21.74
C GLY A 271 9.85 -13.80 -21.51
N PRO A 272 9.36 -14.79 -20.74
CA PRO A 272 7.92 -14.96 -20.52
C PRO A 272 7.23 -13.78 -19.83
N LEU A 273 7.96 -12.91 -19.12
CA LEU A 273 7.41 -11.81 -18.33
C LEU A 273 7.43 -10.45 -19.08
N GLU A 274 7.69 -10.44 -20.39
CA GLU A 274 7.76 -9.20 -21.18
C GLU A 274 6.40 -8.45 -21.24
N ASP A 275 5.28 -9.16 -21.04
CA ASP A 275 3.95 -8.54 -20.89
C ASP A 275 3.73 -7.85 -19.52
N GLY A 276 4.71 -7.98 -18.62
CA GLY A 276 4.71 -7.43 -17.27
C GLY A 276 3.72 -8.07 -16.31
N CYS A 277 3.26 -9.30 -16.58
CA CYS A 277 2.37 -10.02 -15.68
C CYS A 277 2.92 -10.07 -14.26
N MET A 278 2.11 -9.62 -13.30
CA MET A 278 2.43 -9.75 -11.88
C MET A 278 2.11 -11.16 -11.42
N VAL A 279 2.91 -11.68 -10.50
CA VAL A 279 2.77 -13.05 -9.99
C VAL A 279 2.87 -13.01 -8.48
N TRP A 280 1.99 -13.73 -7.80
CA TRP A 280 2.03 -13.94 -6.36
C TRP A 280 1.51 -15.34 -6.02
N GLU A 281 2.03 -15.98 -4.98
CA GLU A 281 1.76 -17.39 -4.72
C GLU A 281 0.83 -17.69 -3.53
N THR A 282 0.21 -18.86 -3.56
CA THR A 282 -0.66 -19.38 -2.47
C THR A 282 0.09 -19.75 -1.19
N ARG A 283 1.41 -19.96 -1.24
CA ARG A 283 2.18 -20.42 -0.07
C ARG A 283 2.28 -19.30 0.96
N ARG A 284 2.48 -19.64 2.24
CA ARG A 284 2.79 -18.67 3.31
C ARG A 284 4.11 -19.06 4.02
N PRO A 285 5.04 -18.12 4.26
CA PRO A 285 5.04 -16.76 3.71
C PRO A 285 5.12 -16.79 2.17
N TYR A 286 4.34 -15.91 1.53
CA TYR A 286 4.22 -15.88 0.08
C TYR A 286 5.45 -15.20 -0.54
N THR A 287 5.60 -15.41 -1.84
CA THR A 287 6.51 -14.66 -2.70
C THR A 287 5.73 -14.13 -3.88
N TYR A 288 6.08 -12.93 -4.26
CA TYR A 288 5.50 -12.23 -5.39
C TYR A 288 6.60 -11.58 -6.21
N LEU A 289 6.29 -11.31 -7.48
CA LEU A 289 7.18 -10.62 -8.38
C LEU A 289 6.42 -9.78 -9.41
N ARG A 290 7.11 -8.79 -9.93
CA ARG A 290 6.70 -8.02 -11.11
C ARG A 290 7.93 -7.55 -11.87
N THR A 291 7.76 -7.12 -13.11
CA THR A 291 8.82 -6.48 -13.88
C THR A 291 8.76 -4.96 -13.75
N THR A 292 9.89 -4.30 -14.03
CA THR A 292 10.00 -2.83 -14.12
C THR A 292 10.10 -2.40 -15.59
N ASP A 293 9.92 -1.11 -15.83
CA ASP A 293 10.15 -0.46 -17.14
C ASP A 293 11.62 -0.41 -17.55
N GLU A 294 12.55 -0.63 -16.61
CA GLU A 294 13.99 -0.83 -16.87
C GLU A 294 14.35 -2.30 -17.10
N ARG A 295 13.35 -3.15 -17.39
CA ARG A 295 13.51 -4.60 -17.62
C ARG A 295 14.23 -5.32 -16.47
N ARG A 296 13.90 -4.95 -15.24
CA ARG A 296 14.35 -5.64 -14.03
C ARG A 296 13.22 -6.49 -13.46
N ILE A 297 13.54 -7.48 -12.64
CA ILE A 297 12.54 -8.20 -11.84
C ILE A 297 12.62 -7.73 -10.39
N LEU A 298 11.49 -7.25 -9.88
CA LEU A 298 11.29 -6.96 -8.47
C LEU A 298 10.63 -8.18 -7.83
N VAL A 299 11.23 -8.74 -6.79
CA VAL A 299 10.74 -9.89 -6.03
C VAL A 299 10.58 -9.50 -4.56
N GLY A 300 9.47 -9.89 -3.94
CA GLY A 300 9.25 -9.66 -2.51
C GLY A 300 8.61 -10.83 -1.76
N GLY A 301 8.57 -10.68 -0.44
CA GLY A 301 7.99 -11.64 0.50
C GLY A 301 9.00 -12.09 1.56
N GLY A 302 8.91 -13.36 1.96
CA GLY A 302 9.78 -13.92 2.99
C GLY A 302 9.46 -13.38 4.39
N ASP A 303 8.20 -13.02 4.59
CA ASP A 303 7.70 -12.33 5.78
C ASP A 303 7.96 -13.09 7.08
N VAL A 304 8.12 -12.33 8.15
CA VAL A 304 8.23 -12.81 9.54
C VAL A 304 7.54 -11.85 10.48
N ASP A 305 7.11 -12.34 11.63
CA ASP A 305 6.62 -11.49 12.72
C ASP A 305 7.67 -10.43 13.08
N PHE A 306 7.22 -9.20 13.28
CA PHE A 306 8.10 -8.11 13.66
C PHE A 306 8.47 -8.21 15.14
N THR A 307 9.77 -8.28 15.42
CA THR A 307 10.32 -8.20 16.78
C THR A 307 10.96 -6.84 17.03
N SER A 308 11.92 -6.45 16.20
CA SER A 308 12.60 -5.16 16.26
C SER A 308 13.09 -4.71 14.89
N ALA A 309 13.42 -3.42 14.77
CA ALA A 309 14.04 -2.91 13.55
C ALA A 309 15.40 -3.54 13.26
N ASP A 310 16.18 -3.82 14.29
CA ASP A 310 17.53 -4.40 14.19
C ASP A 310 17.49 -5.87 13.78
N ASP A 311 16.54 -6.65 14.31
CA ASP A 311 16.35 -8.05 13.90
C ASP A 311 15.94 -8.16 12.44
N ARG A 312 15.02 -7.28 12.01
CA ARG A 312 14.60 -7.16 10.61
C ARG A 312 15.79 -6.83 9.70
N ASP A 313 16.63 -5.88 10.08
CA ASP A 313 17.81 -5.50 9.31
C ASP A 313 18.86 -6.62 9.26
N ARG A 314 19.07 -7.32 10.39
CA ARG A 314 19.99 -8.47 10.49
C ARG A 314 19.57 -9.63 9.58
N LEU A 315 18.27 -9.83 9.38
CA LEU A 315 17.74 -10.90 8.52
C LEU A 315 17.83 -10.59 7.02
N LEU A 316 18.01 -9.32 6.63
CA LEU A 316 17.98 -8.90 5.22
C LEU A 316 18.91 -9.74 4.31
N PRO A 317 20.21 -9.97 4.60
CA PRO A 317 21.07 -10.77 3.72
C PRO A 317 20.59 -12.21 3.53
N GLN A 318 20.06 -12.83 4.59
CA GLN A 318 19.53 -14.21 4.54
C GLN A 318 18.25 -14.26 3.68
N ARG A 319 17.37 -13.27 3.86
CA ARG A 319 16.08 -13.18 3.17
C ARG A 319 16.27 -12.84 1.69
N THR A 320 17.19 -11.94 1.35
CA THR A 320 17.58 -11.68 -0.04
C THR A 320 18.07 -12.93 -0.75
N ARG A 321 18.97 -13.72 -0.13
CA ARG A 321 19.41 -15.02 -0.70
C ARG A 321 18.27 -16.02 -0.87
N MET A 322 17.26 -15.98 0.02
CA MET A 322 16.08 -16.82 -0.10
C MET A 322 15.21 -16.40 -1.28
N LEU A 323 15.00 -15.09 -1.48
CA LEU A 323 14.23 -14.54 -2.60
C LEU A 323 14.92 -14.84 -3.94
N GLN A 324 16.24 -14.67 -4.04
CA GLN A 324 17.02 -15.06 -5.22
C GLN A 324 16.82 -16.54 -5.57
N ARG A 325 16.99 -17.45 -4.60
CA ARG A 325 16.75 -18.90 -4.83
C ARG A 325 15.31 -19.22 -5.21
N LYS A 326 14.33 -18.41 -4.77
CA LYS A 326 12.94 -18.57 -5.20
C LYS A 326 12.78 -18.13 -6.66
N LEU A 327 13.33 -16.99 -7.05
CA LEU A 327 13.36 -16.52 -8.43
C LEU A 327 14.00 -17.56 -9.36
N ASP A 328 15.20 -18.06 -9.02
CA ASP A 328 15.93 -19.06 -9.81
C ASP A 328 15.13 -20.35 -9.99
N ARG A 329 14.33 -20.75 -9.00
CA ARG A 329 13.47 -21.94 -9.11
C ARG A 329 12.21 -21.68 -9.94
N MET A 330 11.65 -20.48 -9.86
CA MET A 330 10.45 -20.11 -10.62
C MET A 330 10.79 -19.91 -12.10
N LEU A 331 11.94 -19.30 -12.40
CA LEU A 331 12.38 -18.88 -13.74
C LEU A 331 13.87 -19.24 -13.95
N PRO A 332 14.23 -20.53 -14.02
CA PRO A 332 15.63 -20.97 -14.06
C PRO A 332 16.40 -20.51 -15.30
N ALA A 333 15.70 -20.22 -16.39
CA ALA A 333 16.32 -19.80 -17.65
C ALA A 333 16.69 -18.30 -17.69
N LEU A 334 16.25 -17.51 -16.70
CA LEU A 334 16.40 -16.06 -16.75
C LEU A 334 17.81 -15.57 -16.37
N GLY A 335 18.53 -16.32 -15.51
CA GLY A 335 19.90 -15.98 -15.10
C GLY A 335 20.03 -14.63 -14.37
N ALA A 336 18.98 -14.14 -13.72
CA ALA A 336 18.94 -12.80 -13.13
C ALA A 336 19.70 -12.72 -11.79
N SER A 337 20.47 -11.64 -11.59
CA SER A 337 21.21 -11.37 -10.36
C SER A 337 20.63 -10.17 -9.61
N MET A 338 20.55 -10.24 -8.29
CA MET A 338 20.12 -9.15 -7.42
C MET A 338 21.09 -7.96 -7.46
N GLU A 339 20.58 -6.75 -7.70
CA GLU A 339 21.35 -5.49 -7.63
C GLU A 339 21.06 -4.73 -6.33
N PHE A 340 19.77 -4.59 -5.98
CA PHE A 340 19.36 -3.94 -4.73
C PHE A 340 18.47 -4.85 -3.91
N SER A 341 18.55 -4.70 -2.59
CA SER A 341 17.60 -5.31 -1.66
C SER A 341 17.32 -4.39 -0.48
N TRP A 342 16.12 -4.54 0.07
CA TRP A 342 15.64 -3.75 1.19
C TRP A 342 14.65 -4.56 2.02
N ALA A 343 14.38 -4.06 3.21
CA ALA A 343 13.35 -4.58 4.09
C ALA A 343 12.35 -3.47 4.45
N GLY A 344 11.12 -3.87 4.73
CA GLY A 344 10.03 -2.99 5.17
C GLY A 344 9.31 -3.57 6.38
N THR A 345 8.70 -2.71 7.18
CA THR A 345 7.66 -3.12 8.14
C THR A 345 6.30 -2.84 7.53
N PHE A 346 5.35 -3.75 7.73
CA PHE A 346 3.94 -3.49 7.45
C PHE A 346 3.04 -3.93 8.61
N VAL A 347 1.82 -3.40 8.61
CA VAL A 347 0.78 -3.68 9.59
C VAL A 347 -0.40 -4.31 8.86
N ALA A 348 -0.92 -5.40 9.40
CA ALA A 348 -2.11 -6.08 8.92
C ALA A 348 -3.12 -6.23 10.06
N THR A 349 -4.40 -6.25 9.73
CA THR A 349 -5.47 -6.66 10.64
C THR A 349 -5.72 -8.16 10.48
N ASP A 350 -6.44 -8.74 11.44
CA ASP A 350 -6.79 -10.16 11.37
C ASP A 350 -7.62 -10.49 10.13
N ASP A 351 -8.48 -9.58 9.66
CA ASP A 351 -9.33 -9.74 8.47
C ASP A 351 -8.69 -9.35 7.14
N GLY A 352 -7.50 -8.74 7.18
CA GLY A 352 -6.81 -8.21 6.02
C GLY A 352 -7.46 -6.96 5.41
N LEU A 353 -8.51 -6.40 6.04
CA LEU A 353 -9.10 -5.12 5.65
C LEU A 353 -8.44 -3.96 6.41
N PRO A 354 -8.28 -2.80 5.78
CA PRO A 354 -7.65 -1.65 6.42
C PRO A 354 -8.53 -1.09 7.55
N ILE A 355 -7.96 -0.21 8.36
CA ILE A 355 -8.71 0.61 9.30
C ILE A 355 -8.86 2.01 8.71
N ILE A 356 -10.07 2.31 8.25
CA ILE A 356 -10.47 3.58 7.64
C ILE A 356 -11.76 4.05 8.31
N GLY A 357 -11.75 5.23 8.91
CA GLY A 357 -12.95 5.78 9.55
C GLY A 357 -12.65 6.55 10.83
N PRO A 358 -13.67 6.83 11.65
CA PRO A 358 -13.53 7.74 12.79
C PRO A 358 -12.63 7.17 13.89
N VAL A 359 -11.91 8.04 14.58
CA VAL A 359 -11.23 7.73 15.83
C VAL A 359 -12.23 7.80 16.98
N GLY A 360 -12.33 6.73 17.76
CA GLY A 360 -13.25 6.63 18.89
C GLY A 360 -13.05 7.78 19.89
N GLY A 361 -14.13 8.45 20.27
CA GLY A 361 -14.11 9.56 21.23
C GLY A 361 -13.49 10.87 20.73
N MET A 362 -13.14 10.98 19.43
CA MET A 362 -12.54 12.17 18.84
C MET A 362 -13.24 12.55 17.52
N PRO A 363 -14.42 13.20 17.57
CA PRO A 363 -15.15 13.63 16.38
C PRO A 363 -14.29 14.52 15.46
N GLY A 364 -14.24 14.19 14.17
CA GLY A 364 -13.39 14.89 13.20
C GLY A 364 -11.95 14.38 13.13
N ALA A 365 -11.59 13.35 13.91
CA ALA A 365 -10.35 12.60 13.73
C ALA A 365 -10.62 11.29 12.97
N TRP A 366 -9.76 10.96 12.02
CA TRP A 366 -9.94 9.83 11.10
C TRP A 366 -8.69 8.97 10.97
N TYR A 367 -8.87 7.65 10.90
CA TYR A 367 -7.85 6.67 10.54
C TYR A 367 -7.77 6.45 9.03
N ALA A 368 -6.54 6.27 8.54
CA ALA A 368 -6.22 5.81 7.19
C ALA A 368 -4.96 4.93 7.24
N LEU A 369 -5.09 3.72 7.79
CA LEU A 369 -3.92 2.90 8.18
C LEU A 369 -4.20 1.39 8.14
N GLY A 370 -3.17 0.58 8.36
CA GLY A 370 -3.29 -0.89 8.48
C GLY A 370 -3.54 -1.63 7.16
N TYR A 371 -2.94 -1.18 6.07
CA TYR A 371 -3.30 -1.59 4.71
C TYR A 371 -2.77 -2.96 4.25
N GLY A 372 -2.07 -3.71 5.12
CA GLY A 372 -1.42 -4.95 4.70
C GLY A 372 -0.46 -4.73 3.53
N GLY A 373 -0.45 -5.67 2.58
CA GLY A 373 0.34 -5.60 1.35
C GLY A 373 -0.21 -4.64 0.27
N ASN A 374 -1.47 -4.18 0.39
CA ASN A 374 -2.21 -3.50 -0.69
C ASN A 374 -2.30 -1.98 -0.50
N GLY A 375 -1.20 -1.36 -0.07
CA GLY A 375 -1.17 0.02 0.40
C GLY A 375 -1.69 1.07 -0.58
N ILE A 376 -1.35 0.99 -1.87
CA ILE A 376 -1.74 1.99 -2.88
C ILE A 376 -3.24 1.86 -3.21
N THR A 377 -3.74 0.64 -3.39
CA THR A 377 -5.16 0.38 -3.66
C THR A 377 -6.01 0.90 -2.50
N PHE A 378 -5.67 0.56 -1.26
CA PHE A 378 -6.40 1.05 -0.09
C PHE A 378 -6.22 2.54 0.16
N ALA A 379 -5.10 3.15 -0.23
CA ALA A 379 -4.94 4.61 -0.17
C ALA A 379 -5.97 5.33 -1.07
N VAL A 380 -6.26 4.81 -2.27
CA VAL A 380 -7.31 5.36 -3.14
C VAL A 380 -8.70 5.20 -2.49
N VAL A 381 -8.99 4.01 -1.94
CA VAL A 381 -10.25 3.77 -1.21
C VAL A 381 -10.38 4.76 -0.04
N ALA A 382 -9.35 4.90 0.80
CA ALA A 382 -9.35 5.78 1.95
C ALA A 382 -9.51 7.25 1.54
N ALA A 383 -8.77 7.71 0.53
CA ALA A 383 -8.90 9.09 0.02
C ALA A 383 -10.32 9.39 -0.43
N ARG A 384 -10.97 8.47 -1.15
CA ARG A 384 -12.37 8.63 -1.57
C ARG A 384 -13.32 8.68 -0.39
N LEU A 385 -13.24 7.71 0.53
CA LEU A 385 -14.17 7.62 1.66
C LEU A 385 -14.01 8.78 2.66
N LEU A 386 -12.76 9.15 2.96
CA LEU A 386 -12.45 10.23 3.90
C LEU A 386 -12.70 11.61 3.31
N ALA A 387 -12.53 11.82 2.00
CA ALA A 387 -12.92 13.08 1.37
C ALA A 387 -14.41 13.37 1.59
N SER A 388 -15.28 12.39 1.32
CA SER A 388 -16.72 12.53 1.57
C SER A 388 -17.04 12.72 3.07
N ALA A 389 -16.36 11.98 3.95
CA ALA A 389 -16.55 12.13 5.39
C ALA A 389 -16.15 13.52 5.91
N CYS A 390 -15.01 14.05 5.48
CA CYS A 390 -14.53 15.37 5.87
C CYS A 390 -15.42 16.50 5.36
N LEU A 391 -16.14 16.29 4.25
CA LEU A 391 -17.14 17.22 3.72
C LEU A 391 -18.51 17.09 4.41
N GLY A 392 -18.64 16.24 5.43
CA GLY A 392 -19.88 16.05 6.20
C GLY A 392 -20.85 15.04 5.58
N ALA A 393 -20.43 14.27 4.58
CA ALA A 393 -21.23 13.24 3.91
C ALA A 393 -20.56 11.85 4.05
N PRO A 394 -20.47 11.28 5.27
CA PRO A 394 -19.78 10.01 5.48
C PRO A 394 -20.46 8.87 4.70
N PRO A 395 -19.74 8.19 3.80
CA PRO A 395 -20.33 7.13 2.98
C PRO A 395 -20.61 5.89 3.83
N SER A 396 -21.66 5.15 3.48
CA SER A 396 -22.06 3.91 4.17
C SER A 396 -20.97 2.83 4.16
N ASP A 397 -20.11 2.84 3.14
CA ASP A 397 -19.00 1.89 2.99
C ASP A 397 -17.93 2.01 4.09
N LEU A 398 -17.87 3.13 4.82
CA LEU A 398 -16.96 3.25 5.97
C LEU A 398 -17.16 2.13 6.99
N ARG A 399 -18.39 1.62 7.14
CA ARG A 399 -18.71 0.53 8.07
C ARG A 399 -17.85 -0.73 7.86
N LEU A 400 -17.36 -0.95 6.64
CA LEU A 400 -16.54 -2.12 6.29
C LEU A 400 -15.12 -2.02 6.84
N PHE A 401 -14.67 -0.83 7.23
CA PHE A 401 -13.27 -0.55 7.57
C PHE A 401 -13.10 0.11 8.93
N ARG A 402 -14.17 0.28 9.71
CA ARG A 402 -14.06 0.87 11.04
C ARG A 402 -13.16 0.03 11.95
N ALA A 403 -12.53 0.68 12.92
CA ALA A 403 -11.71 -0.02 13.91
C ALA A 403 -12.56 -0.95 14.81
N ASP A 404 -13.83 -0.62 15.04
CA ASP A 404 -14.77 -1.36 15.89
C ASP A 404 -15.72 -2.30 15.12
N ARG A 405 -15.32 -2.71 13.90
CA ARG A 405 -16.14 -3.54 13.00
C ARG A 405 -16.28 -5.00 13.45
#